data_AF-A0A927TCX0-F1
#
_entry.id   AF-A0A927TCX0-F1
#
_cell.length_a   1.000
_cell.length_b   1.000
_cell.length_c   1.000
_cell.angle_alpha   90.00
_cell.angle_beta   90.00
_cell.angle_gamma   90.00
#
_symmetry.space_group_name_H-M   'P 1'
#
loop_
_entity.id
_entity.type
_entity.pdbx_description
1 polymer ?
#
loop_
_entity_poly.entity_id
_entity_poly.type
_entity_poly.pdbx_seq_one_letter_code
_entity_poly.pdbx_strand_id
1 'polypeptide(L)'
;MEKIFEQALLYDFYGELLTEHQRSIYEDAVYNDMSLGEIAEQRGISRQGVHDLIKRCDKSLQEYEAKLHLVERFARAKGKIQEIENLTEQGAVGVSVEDCMKRIRELAEQLLGELV
;
A
#
# COMPACT_ATOMS: atom_id res chain seq x y z
N MET A 1 5.39 -10.95 -1.21
CA MET A 1 5.23 -9.63 -1.84
C MET A 1 6.63 -9.07 -2.03
N GLU A 2 7.01 -8.65 -3.24
CA GLU A 2 8.33 -8.04 -3.45
C GLU A 2 8.45 -6.75 -2.63
N LYS A 3 9.62 -6.49 -2.03
CA LYS A 3 9.87 -5.27 -1.23
C LYS A 3 9.52 -3.98 -1.96
N ILE A 4 9.71 -3.96 -3.28
CA ILE A 4 9.40 -2.80 -4.13
C ILE A 4 7.89 -2.53 -4.16
N PHE A 5 7.08 -3.59 -4.25
CA PHE A 5 5.63 -3.46 -4.25
C PHE A 5 5.10 -2.98 -2.89
N GLU A 6 5.70 -3.44 -1.80
CA GLU A 6 5.36 -2.99 -0.45
C GLU A 6 5.71 -1.51 -0.23
N GLN A 7 6.86 -1.05 -0.73
CA GLN A 7 7.27 0.35 -0.63
C GLN A 7 6.41 1.29 -1.47
N ALA A 8 6.08 0.91 -2.71
CA ALA A 8 5.17 1.69 -3.55
C ALA A 8 3.80 1.84 -2.90
N LEU A 9 3.27 0.75 -2.33
CA LEU A 9 1.99 0.80 -1.63
C LEU A 9 2.05 1.68 -0.36
N LEU A 10 3.13 1.61 0.40
CA LEU A 10 3.33 2.52 1.54
C LEU A 10 3.39 3.99 1.10
N TYR A 11 4.03 4.28 -0.04
CA TYR A 11 4.08 5.62 -0.60
C TYR A 11 2.68 6.10 -1.03
N ASP A 12 1.88 5.26 -1.67
CA ASP A 12 0.52 5.62 -2.10
C ASP A 12 -0.38 6.01 -0.91
N PHE A 13 -0.18 5.39 0.25
CA PHE A 13 -0.97 5.68 1.46
C PHE A 13 -0.42 6.82 2.31
N TYR A 14 0.90 6.99 2.36
CA TYR A 14 1.56 7.88 3.32
C TYR A 14 2.48 8.94 2.69
N GLY A 15 2.62 8.96 1.36
CA GLY A 15 3.51 9.88 0.64
C GLY A 15 3.17 11.34 0.89
N GLU A 16 1.88 11.67 1.03
CA GLU A 16 1.41 13.03 1.37
C GLU A 16 1.85 13.51 2.77
N LEU A 17 2.31 12.60 3.65
CA LEU A 17 2.85 12.97 4.97
C LEU A 17 4.33 13.36 4.91
N LEU A 18 5.02 13.05 3.80
CA LEU A 18 6.38 13.50 3.57
C LEU A 18 6.37 14.98 3.17
N THR A 19 7.49 15.67 3.42
CA THR A 19 7.65 17.03 2.91
C THR A 19 7.69 17.04 1.37
N GLU A 20 7.32 18.16 0.76
CA GLU A 20 7.37 18.33 -0.71
C GLU A 20 8.76 17.99 -1.28
N HIS A 21 9.82 18.43 -0.59
CA HIS A 21 11.20 18.11 -0.97
C HIS A 21 11.49 16.60 -0.94
N GLN A 22 10.99 15.90 0.08
CA GLN A 22 11.20 14.46 0.21
C GLN A 22 10.43 13.67 -0.85
N ARG A 23 9.15 13.98 -1.07
CA ARG A 23 8.35 13.36 -2.14
C ARG A 23 9.01 13.53 -3.49
N SER A 24 9.40 14.76 -3.85
CA SER A 24 9.93 15.02 -5.18
C SER A 24 11.21 14.21 -5.47
N ILE A 25 12.09 14.05 -4.48
CA ILE A 25 13.28 13.20 -4.61
C ILE A 25 12.91 11.71 -4.66
N TYR A 26 11.92 11.29 -3.88
CA TYR A 26 11.46 9.90 -3.86
C TYR A 26 10.81 9.52 -5.20
N GLU A 27 9.97 10.38 -5.75
CA GLU A 27 9.31 10.24 -7.04
C GLU A 27 10.32 10.14 -8.18
N ASP A 28 11.32 11.03 -8.17
CA ASP A 28 12.40 10.99 -9.14
C ASP A 28 13.14 9.64 -9.12
N ALA A 29 13.42 9.10 -7.94
CA ALA A 29 14.17 7.85 -7.78
C ALA A 29 13.34 6.58 -8.03
N VAL A 30 12.07 6.56 -7.63
CA VAL A 30 11.23 5.34 -7.58
C VAL A 30 10.27 5.26 -8.77
N TYR A 31 9.81 6.40 -9.29
CA TYR A 31 8.78 6.44 -10.34
C TYR A 31 9.31 6.99 -11.67
N ASN A 32 10.31 7.87 -11.66
CA ASN A 32 10.90 8.45 -12.88
C ASN A 32 12.20 7.74 -13.32
N ASP A 33 12.59 6.64 -12.66
CA ASP A 33 13.82 5.87 -12.93
C ASP A 33 15.10 6.71 -12.98
N MET A 34 15.13 7.87 -12.31
CA MET A 34 16.32 8.73 -12.29
C MET A 34 17.41 8.11 -11.42
N SER A 35 18.65 8.19 -11.90
CA SER A 35 19.79 7.77 -11.10
C SER A 35 20.02 8.73 -9.92
N LEU A 36 20.56 8.20 -8.82
CA LEU A 36 20.94 9.03 -7.66
C LEU A 36 21.93 10.15 -8.02
N GLY A 37 22.68 10.02 -9.12
CA GLY A 37 23.59 11.05 -9.63
C GLY A 37 22.84 12.20 -10.31
N GLU A 38 21.87 11.89 -11.17
CA GLU A 38 21.03 12.89 -11.85
C GLU A 38 20.21 13.69 -10.84
N ILE A 39 19.63 13.00 -9.85
CA ILE A 39 18.88 13.66 -8.77
C ILE A 39 19.80 14.56 -7.94
N ALA A 40 21.01 14.08 -7.61
CA ALA A 40 21.99 14.85 -6.85
C ALA A 40 22.37 16.15 -7.57
N GLU A 41 22.64 16.07 -8.88
CA GLU A 41 22.98 17.21 -9.72
C GLU A 41 21.82 18.21 -9.80
N GLN A 42 20.59 17.74 -10.09
CA GLN A 42 19.43 18.61 -10.23
C GLN A 42 19.02 19.30 -8.92
N ARG A 43 19.20 18.62 -7.77
CA ARG A 43 18.80 19.11 -6.45
C ARG A 43 19.92 19.82 -5.69
N GLY A 44 21.14 19.85 -6.25
CA GLY A 44 22.30 20.48 -5.62
C GLY A 44 22.75 19.81 -4.32
N ILE A 45 22.53 18.49 -4.19
CA ILE A 45 22.93 17.69 -3.03
C ILE A 45 23.90 16.59 -3.44
N SER A 46 24.54 15.91 -2.48
CA SER A 46 25.41 14.79 -2.81
C SER A 46 24.61 13.53 -3.16
N ARG A 47 25.19 12.64 -3.97
CA ARG A 47 24.62 11.30 -4.24
C ARG A 47 24.32 10.52 -2.95
N GLN A 48 25.18 10.67 -1.95
CA GLN A 48 24.95 10.11 -0.62
C GLN A 48 23.75 10.75 0.08
N GLY A 49 23.58 12.07 -0.05
CA GLY A 49 22.44 12.79 0.46
C GLY A 49 21.11 12.33 -0.14
N VAL A 50 21.06 12.05 -1.46
CA VAL A 50 19.89 11.46 -2.12
C VAL A 50 19.58 10.08 -1.52
N HIS A 51 20.58 9.21 -1.45
CA HIS A 51 20.44 7.86 -0.89
C HIS A 51 19.91 7.88 0.55
N ASP A 52 20.50 8.73 1.40
CA ASP A 52 20.10 8.85 2.81
C ASP A 52 18.72 9.47 2.97
N LEU A 53 18.31 10.33 2.04
CA LEU A 53 16.95 10.88 2.03
C LEU A 53 15.93 9.79 1.70
N ILE A 54 16.14 9.00 0.64
CA ILE A 54 15.23 7.91 0.26
C ILE A 54 15.07 6.93 1.41
N LYS A 55 16.19 6.51 2.01
CA LYS A 55 16.19 5.59 3.16
C LYS A 55 15.43 6.16 4.38
N ARG A 56 15.50 7.47 4.60
CA ARG A 56 14.71 8.12 5.66
C ARG A 56 13.23 8.16 5.32
N CYS A 57 12.86 8.42 4.06
CA CYS A 57 11.47 8.37 3.61
C CYS A 57 10.89 6.97 3.83
N ASP A 58 11.58 5.92 3.39
CA ASP A 58 11.17 4.52 3.61
C ASP A 58 10.92 4.23 5.10
N LYS A 59 11.84 4.67 5.97
CA LYS A 59 11.69 4.50 7.43
C LYS A 59 10.45 5.24 7.96
N SER A 60 10.22 6.48 7.51
CA SER A 60 9.05 7.25 7.91
C SER A 60 7.74 6.60 7.45
N LEU A 61 7.67 6.13 6.21
CA LEU A 61 6.49 5.44 5.67
C LEU A 61 6.20 4.15 6.47
N GLN A 62 7.22 3.37 6.79
CA GLN A 62 7.09 2.19 7.66
C GLN A 62 6.64 2.53 9.09
N GLU A 63 7.13 3.63 9.66
CA GLU A 63 6.69 4.11 10.97
C GLU A 63 5.24 4.58 10.97
N TYR A 64 4.76 5.15 9.86
CA TYR A 64 3.35 5.49 9.71
C TYR A 64 2.49 4.23 9.64
N GLU A 65 2.89 3.23 8.86
CA GLU A 65 2.17 1.95 8.82
C GLU A 65 2.14 1.26 10.18
N ALA A 66 3.25 1.23 10.92
CA ALA A 66 3.31 0.63 12.25
C ALA A 66 2.38 1.31 13.28
N LYS A 67 1.88 2.52 12.99
CA LYS A 67 0.96 3.27 13.86
C LYS A 67 -0.47 3.26 13.34
N LEU A 68 -0.66 3.31 12.02
CA LEU A 68 -1.94 3.54 11.38
C LEU A 68 -2.54 2.27 10.75
N HIS A 69 -1.70 1.29 10.41
CA HIS A 69 -2.10 0.00 9.86
C HIS A 69 -3.03 0.10 8.63
N LEU A 70 -2.91 1.17 7.83
CA LEU A 70 -3.83 1.40 6.70
C LEU A 70 -3.58 0.40 5.58
N VAL A 71 -2.33 0.10 5.26
CA VAL A 71 -2.00 -0.88 4.21
C VAL A 71 -2.45 -2.27 4.64
N GLU A 72 -2.22 -2.64 5.91
CA GLU A 72 -2.71 -3.91 6.46
C GLU A 72 -4.24 -4.02 6.43
N ARG A 73 -4.97 -2.97 6.85
CA ARG A 73 -6.45 -2.91 6.76
C ARG A 73 -6.92 -3.02 5.32
N PHE A 74 -6.28 -2.30 4.39
CA PHE A 74 -6.61 -2.37 2.97
C PHE A 74 -6.39 -3.77 2.38
N ALA A 75 -5.27 -4.42 2.71
CA ALA A 75 -4.98 -5.78 2.26
C ALA A 75 -6.00 -6.80 2.80
N ARG A 76 -6.38 -6.69 4.07
CA ARG A 76 -7.46 -7.51 4.67
C ARG A 76 -8.79 -7.29 3.96
N ALA A 77 -9.16 -6.03 3.74
CA ALA A 77 -10.40 -5.69 3.08
C ALA A 77 -10.45 -6.25 1.65
N LYS A 78 -9.37 -6.08 0.88
CA LYS A 78 -9.24 -6.66 -0.47
C LYS A 78 -9.37 -8.17 -0.46
N GLY A 79 -8.76 -8.86 0.52
CA GLY A 79 -8.89 -10.31 0.66
C GLY A 79 -10.33 -10.79 0.89
N LYS A 80 -11.08 -10.09 1.75
CA LYS A 80 -12.49 -10.40 1.99
C LYS A 80 -13.37 -10.13 0.78
N ILE A 81 -13.10 -9.05 0.03
CA ILE A 81 -13.81 -8.76 -1.23
C ILE A 81 -13.55 -9.88 -2.24
N GLN A 82 -12.31 -10.36 -2.37
CA GLN A 82 -12.00 -11.49 -3.24
C GLN A 82 -12.71 -12.78 -2.81
N GLU A 83 -12.84 -13.03 -1.50
CA GLU A 83 -13.62 -14.16 -0.97
C GLU A 83 -15.11 -14.03 -1.33
N ILE A 84 -15.68 -12.82 -1.23
CA ILE A 84 -17.06 -12.55 -1.67
C ILE A 84 -17.22 -12.84 -3.16
N GLU A 85 -16.31 -12.33 -4.01
CA GLU A 85 -16.33 -12.59 -5.45
C GLU A 85 -16.31 -14.11 -5.74
N ASN A 86 -15.37 -14.84 -5.11
CA ASN A 86 -15.26 -16.28 -5.27
C ASN A 86 -16.55 -17.02 -4.84
N LEU A 87 -17.18 -16.61 -3.73
CA LEU A 87 -18.44 -17.20 -3.25
C LEU A 87 -19.60 -16.91 -4.19
N THR A 88 -19.62 -15.74 -4.84
CA THR A 88 -20.63 -15.41 -5.85
C THR A 88 -20.44 -16.17 -7.17
N GLU A 89 -19.21 -16.50 -7.55
CA GLU A 89 -18.90 -17.32 -8.73
C GLU A 89 -19.12 -18.82 -8.47
N GLN A 90 -18.81 -19.30 -7.25
CA GLN A 90 -18.95 -20.72 -6.85
C GLN A 90 -20.38 -21.14 -6.50
N GLY A 91 -21.34 -20.20 -6.42
CA GLY A 91 -22.77 -20.48 -6.27
C GLY A 91 -23.37 -21.37 -7.38
N ALA A 92 -22.58 -21.70 -8.41
CA ALA A 92 -22.94 -22.64 -9.48
C ALA A 92 -22.63 -24.13 -9.17
N VAL A 93 -21.83 -24.47 -8.15
CA VAL A 93 -21.37 -25.86 -7.93
C VAL A 93 -21.50 -26.30 -6.46
N GLY A 94 -22.65 -26.87 -6.11
CA GLY A 94 -22.78 -27.82 -4.99
C GLY A 94 -22.82 -27.26 -3.56
N VAL A 95 -22.67 -25.95 -3.36
CA VAL A 95 -22.88 -25.30 -2.05
C VAL A 95 -24.28 -24.71 -1.99
N SER A 96 -24.97 -24.85 -0.85
CA SER A 96 -26.28 -24.21 -0.66
C SER A 96 -26.13 -22.70 -0.80
N VAL A 97 -26.93 -22.09 -1.69
CA VAL A 97 -26.96 -20.64 -1.91
C VAL A 97 -27.15 -19.89 -0.58
N GLU A 98 -27.89 -20.50 0.36
CA GLU A 98 -28.15 -19.95 1.69
C GLU A 98 -26.88 -19.82 2.55
N ASP A 99 -25.96 -20.80 2.47
CA ASP A 99 -24.68 -20.76 3.19
C ASP A 99 -23.72 -19.73 2.59
N CYS A 100 -23.67 -19.63 1.26
CA CYS A 100 -22.89 -18.59 0.57
C CYS A 100 -23.40 -17.19 0.95
N MET A 101 -24.71 -16.97 0.94
CA MET A 101 -25.29 -15.67 1.29
C MET A 101 -25.04 -15.30 2.76
N LYS A 102 -25.08 -16.27 3.67
CA LYS A 102 -24.72 -16.05 5.08
C LYS A 102 -23.25 -15.64 5.22
N ARG A 103 -22.34 -16.34 4.54
CA ARG A 103 -20.91 -16.03 4.57
C ARG A 103 -20.59 -14.65 3.98
N ILE A 104 -21.23 -14.29 2.86
CA ILE A 104 -21.10 -12.95 2.26
C ILE A 104 -21.54 -11.87 3.23
N ARG A 105 -22.66 -12.06 3.95
CA ARG A 105 -23.13 -11.09 4.95
C ARG A 105 -22.13 -10.93 6.10
N GLU A 106 -21.58 -12.03 6.62
CA GLU A 106 -20.54 -11.99 7.66
C GLU A 106 -19.29 -11.24 7.19
N LEU A 107 -18.81 -11.51 5.97
CA LEU A 107 -17.66 -10.82 5.39
C LEU A 107 -17.91 -9.33 5.20
N ALA A 108 -19.13 -8.96 4.77
CA ALA A 108 -19.54 -7.56 4.62
C ALA A 108 -19.60 -6.82 5.96
N GLU A 109 -20.12 -7.45 7.02
CA GLU A 109 -20.13 -6.88 8.38
C GLU A 109 -18.71 -6.68 8.92
N GLN A 110 -17.81 -7.65 8.69
CA GLN A 110 -16.40 -7.54 9.07
C GLN A 110 -15.66 -6.46 8.28
N LEU A 111 -15.99 -6.27 7.00
CA LEU A 111 -15.44 -5.19 6.17
C LEU A 111 -15.86 -3.82 6.69
N LEU A 112 -17.15 -3.65 7.00
CA LEU A 112 -17.67 -2.40 7.56
C LEU A 112 -17.03 -2.08 8.91
N GLY A 113 -16.84 -3.08 9.77
CA GLY A 113 -16.15 -2.92 11.06
C GLY A 113 -14.68 -2.53 10.94
N GLU A 114 -14.01 -2.90 9.85
CA GLU A 114 -12.61 -2.54 9.58
C GLU A 114 -12.43 -1.17 8.94
N LEU A 115 -13.51 -0.46 8.58
CA LEU A 115 -13.47 0.88 7.97
C LEU A 115 -13.85 2.01 8.94
N VAL A 116 -14.40 1.67 10.11
CA VAL A 116 -14.70 2.58 11.24
C VAL A 116 -13.53 2.60 12.22
#